data_AF-A0A919CMC1-F1
#
_entry.id   AF-A0A919CMC1-F1
#
_cell.length_a   1.000
_cell.length_b   1.000
_cell.length_c   1.000
_cell.angle_alpha   90.00
_cell.angle_beta   90.00
_cell.angle_gamma   90.00
#
_symmetry.space_group_name_H-M   'P 1'
#
loop_
_entity.id
_entity.type
_entity.pdbx_description
1 polymer ?
#
loop_
_entity_poly.entity_id
_entity_poly.type
_entity_poly.pdbx_seq_one_letter_code
_entity_poly.pdbx_strand_id
1 'polypeptide(L)'
;MIKPLIIGALVCLYLQLGLEPTGWLFYELSHATGFVPLYNGYSAFRGAGYFYSLWPWQLPVNLLVGVLVAALVYWLQQRRQA
;
A
#
# COMPACT_ATOMS: atom_id res chain seq x y z
N MET A 1 -6.13 21.19 2.31
CA MET A 1 -4.72 20.96 1.93
C MET A 1 -4.04 19.87 2.76
N ILE A 2 -4.16 19.86 4.10
CA ILE A 2 -3.48 18.88 4.97
C ILE A 2 -3.96 17.43 4.69
N LYS A 3 -5.26 17.20 4.57
CA LYS A 3 -5.82 15.85 4.35
C LYS A 3 -5.28 15.11 3.11
N PRO A 4 -5.23 15.72 1.90
CA PRO A 4 -4.59 15.10 0.74
C PRO A 4 -3.14 14.68 0.97
N LEU A 5 -2.34 15.54 1.63
CA LEU A 5 -0.94 15.26 1.94
C LEU A 5 -0.80 14.08 2.91
N ILE A 6 -1.64 14.01 3.95
CA ILE A 6 -1.67 12.86 4.87
C ILE A 6 -1.98 11.58 4.11
N ILE A 7 -2.98 11.58 3.23
CA ILE A 7 -3.36 10.37 2.49
C ILE A 7 -2.23 9.93 1.54
N GLY A 8 -1.60 10.87 0.83
CA GLY A 8 -0.44 10.56 -0.02
C GLY A 8 0.75 10.00 0.78
N ALA A 9 1.05 10.60 1.93
CA ALA A 9 2.12 10.13 2.82
C ALA A 9 1.83 8.72 3.36
N LEU A 10 0.59 8.44 3.77
CA LEU A 10 0.19 7.11 4.23
C LEU A 10 0.34 6.06 3.13
N VAL A 11 -0.03 6.38 1.88
CA VAL A 11 0.17 5.45 0.75
C VAL A 11 1.66 5.19 0.51
N CYS A 12 2.49 6.22 0.50
CA CYS A 12 3.94 6.07 0.35
C CYS A 12 4.53 5.17 1.45
N LEU A 13 4.16 5.43 2.71
CA LEU A 13 4.63 4.63 3.85
C LEU A 13 4.12 3.19 3.78
N TYR A 14 2.88 2.98 3.37
CA TYR A 14 2.31 1.64 3.21
C TYR A 14 3.06 0.84 2.13
N LEU A 15 3.39 1.46 0.99
CA LEU A 15 4.16 0.79 -0.06
C LEU A 15 5.63 0.54 0.35
N GLN A 16 6.17 1.40 1.22
CA GLN A 16 7.54 1.26 1.71
C GLN A 16 7.68 0.19 2.79
N LEU A 17 6.71 0.09 3.70
CA LEU A 17 6.85 -0.68 4.95
C LEU A 17 5.68 -1.65 5.21
N GLY A 18 4.53 -1.47 4.55
CA GLY A 18 3.29 -2.14 4.90
C GLY A 18 3.02 -3.46 4.16
N LEU A 19 3.68 -3.71 3.02
CA LEU A 19 3.43 -4.91 2.20
C LEU A 19 3.73 -6.21 2.96
N GLU A 20 4.87 -6.28 3.65
CA GLU A 20 5.28 -7.46 4.41
C GLU A 20 4.41 -7.70 5.67
N PRO A 21 4.15 -6.69 6.53
CA PRO A 21 3.19 -6.83 7.63
C PRO A 21 1.80 -7.27 7.17
N THR A 22 1.33 -6.76 6.01
CA THR A 22 0.04 -7.16 5.44
C THR A 22 0.03 -8.64 5.05
N GLY A 23 1.12 -9.12 4.45
CA GLY A 23 1.30 -10.55 4.19
C GLY A 23 1.21 -11.38 5.47
N TRP A 24 1.88 -10.95 6.54
CA TRP A 24 1.85 -11.68 7.82
C TRP A 24 0.43 -11.77 8.40
N LEU A 25 -0.37 -10.69 8.34
CA LEU A 25 -1.78 -10.74 8.74
C LEU A 25 -2.60 -11.74 7.92
N PHE A 26 -2.36 -11.82 6.61
CA PHE A 26 -3.00 -12.85 5.77
C PHE A 26 -2.60 -14.27 6.19
N TYR A 27 -1.33 -14.47 6.55
CA TYR A 27 -0.84 -15.75 7.03
C TYR A 27 -1.54 -16.18 8.33
N GLU A 28 -1.59 -15.29 9.32
CA GLU A 28 -2.29 -15.56 10.58
C GLU A 28 -3.77 -15.86 10.37
N LEU A 29 -4.45 -15.03 9.57
CA LEU A 29 -5.87 -15.22 9.31
C LEU A 29 -6.15 -16.52 8.55
N SER A 30 -5.26 -16.90 7.62
CA SER A 30 -5.37 -18.19 6.92
C SER A 30 -5.21 -19.38 7.86
N HIS A 31 -4.32 -19.28 8.86
CA HIS A 31 -4.12 -20.34 9.86
C HIS A 31 -5.30 -20.41 10.84
N ALA A 32 -5.86 -19.27 11.23
CA ALA A 32 -7.00 -19.21 12.13
C ALA A 32 -8.30 -19.73 11.49
N THR A 33 -8.49 -19.48 10.20
CA THR A 33 -9.76 -19.80 9.50
C THR A 33 -9.67 -21.04 8.61
N GLY A 34 -8.47 -21.51 8.27
CA GLY A 34 -8.26 -22.55 7.26
C GLY A 34 -8.61 -22.12 5.84
N PHE A 35 -8.86 -20.82 5.60
CA PHE A 35 -9.34 -20.34 4.31
C PHE A 35 -8.19 -20.15 3.31
N VAL A 36 -8.07 -21.10 2.38
CA VAL A 36 -6.98 -21.19 1.38
C VAL A 36 -6.72 -19.90 0.59
N PRO A 37 -7.74 -19.13 0.15
CA PRO A 37 -7.50 -17.88 -0.57
C PRO A 37 -6.68 -16.85 0.21
N LEU A 38 -6.74 -16.84 1.55
CA LEU A 38 -5.92 -15.95 2.37
C LEU A 38 -4.44 -16.35 2.34
N TYR A 39 -4.15 -17.65 2.29
CA TYR A 39 -2.79 -18.14 2.15
C TYR A 39 -2.18 -17.76 0.79
N ASN A 40 -3.00 -17.76 -0.27
CA ASN A 40 -2.60 -17.24 -1.57
C ASN A 40 -2.32 -15.73 -1.49
N GLY A 41 -3.14 -14.98 -0.76
CA GLY A 41 -2.92 -13.57 -0.45
C GLY A 41 -1.57 -13.35 0.24
N TYR A 42 -1.29 -14.08 1.33
CA TYR A 42 0.00 -14.08 2.01
C TYR A 42 1.16 -14.32 1.05
N SER A 43 1.07 -15.37 0.23
CA SER A 43 2.13 -15.72 -0.72
C SER A 43 2.38 -14.61 -1.74
N ALA A 44 1.31 -13.98 -2.24
CA ALA A 44 1.41 -12.84 -3.15
C ALA A 44 2.07 -11.63 -2.48
N PHE A 45 1.63 -11.24 -1.26
CA PHE A 45 2.19 -10.11 -0.54
C PHE A 45 3.65 -10.34 -0.11
N ARG A 46 4.00 -11.56 0.30
CA ARG A 46 5.38 -11.92 0.66
C ARG A 46 6.31 -11.88 -0.56
N GLY A 47 5.88 -12.50 -1.66
CA GLY A 47 6.64 -12.50 -2.91
C GLY A 47 6.80 -11.08 -3.47
N ALA A 48 5.68 -10.35 -3.60
CA ALA A 48 5.70 -8.97 -4.06
C ALA A 48 6.56 -8.09 -3.15
N GLY A 49 6.39 -8.16 -1.82
CA GLY A 49 7.18 -7.39 -0.86
C GLY A 49 8.68 -7.65 -0.97
N TYR A 50 9.10 -8.91 -1.13
CA TYR A 50 10.51 -9.27 -1.30
C TYR A 50 11.09 -8.73 -2.61
N PHE A 51 10.44 -8.98 -3.76
CA PHE A 51 10.97 -8.49 -5.04
C PHE A 51 10.91 -6.95 -5.14
N TYR A 52 9.88 -6.36 -4.53
CA TYR A 52 9.69 -4.91 -4.52
C TYR A 52 10.74 -4.20 -3.65
N SER A 53 11.13 -4.79 -2.51
CA SER A 53 12.18 -4.23 -1.64
C SER A 53 13.58 -4.32 -2.24
N LEU A 54 13.82 -5.32 -3.10
CA LEU A 54 15.07 -5.44 -3.86
C LEU A 54 15.17 -4.46 -5.03
N TRP A 55 14.06 -3.83 -5.43
CA TRP A 55 14.04 -2.96 -6.60
C TRP A 55 14.66 -1.59 -6.28
N PRO A 56 15.72 -1.15 -6.98
CA PRO A 56 16.40 0.12 -6.68
C PRO A 56 15.49 1.35 -6.79
N TRP A 57 14.40 1.24 -7.58
CA TRP A 57 13.44 2.31 -7.79
C TRP A 57 12.27 2.30 -6.82
N GLN A 58 12.28 1.43 -5.80
CA GLN A 58 11.19 1.31 -4.82
C GLN A 58 10.85 2.68 -4.19
N LEU A 59 11.83 3.34 -3.57
CA LEU A 59 11.62 4.63 -2.91
C LEU A 59 11.13 5.74 -3.86
N PRO A 60 11.77 6.01 -5.01
CA PRO A 60 11.30 7.06 -5.91
C PRO A 60 9.91 6.76 -6.48
N VAL A 61 9.56 5.49 -6.74
CA VAL A 61 8.21 5.12 -7.18
C VAL A 61 7.19 5.29 -6.04
N ASN A 62 7.53 4.92 -4.81
CA ASN A 62 6.66 5.12 -3.65
C ASN A 62 6.34 6.61 -3.43
N LEU A 63 7.35 7.47 -3.53
CA LEU A 63 7.18 8.92 -3.44
C LEU A 63 6.30 9.44 -4.57
N LEU A 64 6.55 9.02 -5.81
CA LEU A 64 5.75 9.41 -6.96
C LEU A 64 4.27 9.01 -6.79
N VAL A 65 4.01 7.76 -6.39
CA VAL A 65 2.66 7.26 -6.14
C VAL A 65 1.99 8.06 -5.01
N GLY A 66 2.70 8.35 -3.92
CA GLY A 66 2.19 9.18 -2.83
C GLY A 66 1.78 10.59 -3.30
N VAL A 67 2.61 11.24 -4.14
CA VAL A 67 2.32 12.55 -4.73
C VAL A 67 1.10 12.49 -5.66
N LEU A 68 1.03 11.46 -6.53
CA LEU A 68 -0.10 11.28 -7.44
C LEU A 68 -1.42 11.05 -6.69
N VAL A 69 -1.39 10.26 -5.61
CA VAL A 69 -2.56 10.05 -4.75
C VAL A 69 -2.97 11.35 -4.04
N ALA A 70 -2.01 12.11 -3.50
CA ALA A 70 -2.30 13.40 -2.88
C ALA A 70 -2.95 14.37 -3.89
N ALA A 71 -2.43 14.44 -5.12
CA ALA A 71 -2.99 15.26 -6.19
C ALA A 71 -4.42 14.81 -6.57
N LEU A 72 -4.64 13.50 -6.70
CA LEU A 72 -5.96 12.93 -7.01
C LEU A 72 -6.98 13.26 -5.91
N VAL A 73 -6.61 13.04 -4.64
CA VAL A 73 -7.48 13.33 -3.50
C VAL A 73 -7.81 14.83 -3.43
N TYR A 74 -6.83 15.69 -3.68
CA TYR A 74 -7.05 17.13 -3.75
C TYR A 74 -8.05 17.48 -4.86
N TRP A 75 -7.87 16.93 -6.06
CA TRP A 75 -8.76 17.17 -7.20
C TRP A 75 -10.19 16.67 -6.94
N LEU A 76 -10.35 15.50 -6.33
CA LEU A 76 -11.66 14.96 -5.94
C LEU A 76 -12.34 15.83 -4.87
N GLN A 77 -11.59 16.44 -3.96
CA GLN A 77 -12.14 17.36 -2.97
C GLN A 77 -12.66 18.64 -3.62
N GLN A 78 -11.93 19.21 -4.58
CA GLN A 78 -12.36 20.39 -5.34
C GLN A 78 -13.68 20.13 -6.08
N ARG A 79 -13.82 18.96 -6.72
CA ARG A 79 -15.06 18.55 -7.40
C ARG A 79 -16.27 18.40 -6.48
N ARG A 80 -16.08 18.20 -5.18
CA ARG A 80 -17.19 18.10 -4.21
C ARG A 80 -17.62 19.44 -3.65
N GLN A 81 -16.83 20.49 -3.86
CA GLN A 81 -17.10 21.85 -3.37
C GLN A 81 -17.64 22.79 -4.45
N ALA A 82 -17.61 22.37 -5.72
CA ALA A 82 -18.24 23.03 -6.86
C ALA A 82 -19.65 22.46 -7.08
#